data_AF-A0A0W8JIG4-F1
#
_entry.id   AF-A0A0W8JIG4-F1
#
_cell.length_a   1.000
_cell.length_b   1.000
_cell.length_c   1.000
_cell.angle_alpha   90.00
_cell.angle_beta   90.00
_cell.angle_gamma   90.00
#
_symmetry.space_group_name_H-M   'P 1'
#
loop_
_entity.id
_entity.type
_entity.pdbx_description
1 polymer ?
#
loop_
_entity_poly.entity_id
_entity_poly.type
_entity_poly.pdbx_seq_one_letter_code
_entity_poly.pdbx_strand_id
1 'polypeptide(L)'
;MKLQIRVSPEGIIEDAKFKTYGCGSAIASSSLVTEWVKGKSIDEAAAIKNAEIAEELELPPVKIHCSILAEDAIKAAVADYKKKHEH
;
A
#
# COMPACT_ATOMS: atom_id res chain seq x y z
N MET A 1 -3.91 3.79 8.79
CA MET A 1 -3.24 2.48 8.61
C MET A 1 -1.74 2.68 8.71
N LYS A 2 -0.99 1.71 9.24
CA LYS A 2 0.47 1.69 9.17
C LYS A 2 0.88 0.55 8.26
N LEU A 3 1.58 0.88 7.17
CA LEU A 3 2.17 -0.09 6.25
C LEU A 3 3.69 -0.01 6.41
N GLN A 4 4.33 -1.17 6.50
CA GLN A 4 5.78 -1.30 6.53
C GLN A 4 6.20 -2.22 5.41
N ILE A 5 7.19 -1.78 4.63
CA ILE A 5 7.75 -2.54 3.53
C ILE A 5 9.22 -2.87 3.84
N ARG A 6 9.65 -4.05 3.45
CA ARG A 6 11.03 -4.49 3.44
C ARG A 6 11.50 -4.49 2.00
N VAL A 7 12.60 -3.78 1.73
CA VAL A 7 13.11 -3.57 0.38
C VAL A 7 14.49 -4.22 0.29
N SER A 8 14.73 -4.97 -0.78
CA SER A 8 16.03 -5.54 -1.10
C SER A 8 17.03 -4.45 -1.52
N PRO A 9 18.34 -4.75 -1.54
CA PRO A 9 19.35 -3.83 -2.06
C PRO A 9 19.14 -3.44 -3.54
N GLU A 10 18.38 -4.24 -4.28
CA GLU A 10 18.06 -4.03 -5.69
C GLU A 10 16.83 -3.11 -5.88
N GLY A 11 16.21 -2.64 -4.79
CA GLY A 11 15.04 -1.75 -4.83
C GLY A 11 13.70 -2.48 -5.02
N ILE A 12 13.67 -3.80 -4.77
CA ILE A 12 12.46 -4.64 -4.88
C ILE A 12 11.88 -4.89 -3.50
N ILE A 13 10.55 -4.83 -3.36
CA ILE A 13 9.87 -5.09 -2.08
C ILE A 13 9.81 -6.61 -1.84
N GLU A 14 10.55 -7.10 -0.84
CA GLU A 14 10.58 -8.52 -0.47
C GLU A 14 9.37 -8.91 0.39
N ASP A 15 8.95 -8.02 1.29
CA ASP A 15 7.87 -8.29 2.22
C ASP A 15 7.13 -6.98 2.58
N ALA A 16 5.84 -7.10 2.87
CA ALA A 16 5.00 -5.99 3.27
C ALA A 16 4.03 -6.43 4.36
N LYS A 17 3.99 -5.66 5.46
CA LYS A 17 3.13 -5.91 6.62
C LYS A 17 2.34 -4.68 6.96
N PHE A 18 1.09 -4.88 7.36
CA PHE A 18 0.21 -3.79 7.74
C PHE A 18 -0.33 -3.96 9.17
N LYS A 19 -0.63 -2.83 9.79
CA LYS A 19 -1.47 -2.74 10.99
C LYS A 19 -2.54 -1.69 10.74
N THR A 20 -3.79 -2.12 10.75
CA THR A 20 -4.94 -1.25 10.51
C THR A 20 -6.03 -1.51 11.55
N TYR A 21 -6.78 -0.46 11.87
CA TYR A 21 -7.98 -0.52 12.69
C TYR A 21 -9.10 0.07 11.85
N GLY A 22 -10.18 -0.68 11.66
CA GLY A 22 -11.28 -0.22 10.81
C GLY A 22 -12.28 -1.33 10.50
N CYS A 23 -13.26 -0.98 9.66
CA CYS A 23 -14.24 -1.94 9.14
C CYS A 23 -13.59 -2.97 8.21
N GLY A 24 -14.29 -4.08 7.94
CA GLY A 24 -13.77 -5.17 7.10
C GLY A 24 -13.24 -4.71 5.74
N SER A 25 -13.87 -3.72 5.11
CA SER A 25 -13.41 -3.12 3.85
C SER A 25 -12.01 -2.49 3.95
N ALA A 26 -11.69 -1.84 5.09
CA ALA A 26 -10.38 -1.26 5.32
C ALA A 26 -9.31 -2.34 5.54
N ILE A 27 -9.67 -3.43 6.23
CA ILE A 27 -8.79 -4.59 6.43
C ILE A 27 -8.52 -5.29 5.09
N ALA A 28 -9.57 -5.51 4.29
CA ALA A 28 -9.47 -6.11 2.96
C ALA A 28 -8.58 -5.26 2.03
N SER A 29 -8.81 -3.94 1.97
CA SER A 29 -7.98 -3.01 1.19
C SER A 29 -6.51 -3.03 1.62
N SER A 30 -6.26 -3.03 2.94
CA SER A 30 -4.89 -3.08 3.47
C SER A 30 -4.19 -4.41 3.14
N SER A 31 -4.92 -5.52 3.23
CA SER A 31 -4.40 -6.86 2.93
C SER A 31 -4.11 -7.05 1.44
N LEU A 32 -5.01 -6.57 0.58
CA LEU A 32 -4.84 -6.64 -0.87
C LEU A 32 -3.58 -5.89 -1.29
N VAL A 33 -3.42 -4.67 -0.79
CA VAL A 33 -2.25 -3.84 -1.09
C VAL A 33 -0.95 -4.50 -0.66
N THR A 34 -0.89 -5.16 0.51
CA THR A 34 0.34 -5.86 0.91
C THR A 34 0.74 -6.98 -0.03
N GLU A 35 -0.21 -7.66 -0.67
CA GLU A 35 0.11 -8.68 -1.66
C GLU A 35 0.53 -8.05 -2.99
N TRP A 36 -0.13 -6.95 -3.40
CA TRP A 36 0.18 -6.27 -4.64
C TRP A 36 1.57 -5.62 -4.68
N VAL A 37 2.04 -5.09 -3.55
CA VAL A 37 3.34 -4.43 -3.49
C VAL A 37 4.51 -5.42 -3.40
N LYS A 38 4.28 -6.67 -2.96
CA LYS A 38 5.34 -7.69 -2.89
C LYS A 38 5.85 -8.03 -4.29
N GLY A 39 7.16 -8.07 -4.45
CA GLY A 39 7.83 -8.34 -5.73
C GLY A 39 7.85 -7.16 -6.71
N LYS A 40 7.22 -6.03 -6.38
CA LYS A 40 7.30 -4.80 -7.18
C LYS A 40 8.48 -3.93 -6.76
N SER A 41 8.94 -3.10 -7.67
CA SER A 41 9.86 -2.00 -7.35
C SER A 41 9.14 -0.89 -6.57
N ILE A 42 9.94 -0.02 -5.95
CA ILE A 42 9.43 1.13 -5.17
C ILE A 42 8.59 2.09 -6.02
N ASP A 43 8.99 2.34 -7.27
CA ASP A 43 8.27 3.24 -8.15
C ASP A 43 6.99 2.60 -8.71
N GLU A 44 6.98 1.29 -8.96
CA GLU A 44 5.75 0.56 -9.30
C GLU A 44 4.77 0.52 -8.14
N ALA A 45 5.24 0.30 -6.91
CA ALA A 45 4.40 0.35 -5.73
C ALA A 45 3.75 1.74 -5.56
N ALA A 46 4.51 2.81 -5.81
CA ALA A 46 4.00 4.18 -5.74
C ALA A 46 3.00 4.52 -6.86
N ALA A 47 2.98 3.76 -7.95
CA ALA A 47 2.07 3.97 -9.08
C ALA A 47 0.66 3.38 -8.85
N ILE A 48 0.49 2.51 -7.84
CA ILE A 48 -0.81 1.91 -7.50
C ILE A 48 -1.80 3.00 -7.08
N LYS A 49 -2.98 3.02 -7.71
CA LYS A 49 -4.02 4.03 -7.46
C LYS A 49 -5.17 3.44 -6.64
N ASN A 50 -5.84 4.29 -5.85
CA ASN A 50 -7.06 3.90 -5.13
C ASN A 50 -8.18 3.38 -6.04
N ALA A 51 -8.23 3.82 -7.30
CA ALA A 51 -9.25 3.39 -8.25
C ALA A 51 -9.13 1.88 -8.54
N GLU A 52 -7.91 1.39 -8.72
CA GLU A 52 -7.64 -0.04 -8.97
C GLU A 52 -8.02 -0.89 -7.76
N ILE A 53 -7.70 -0.41 -6.56
CA ILE A 53 -8.05 -1.08 -5.29
C ILE A 53 -9.57 -1.10 -5.07
N ALA A 54 -10.25 -0.01 -5.42
CA ALA A 54 -11.70 0.11 -5.28
C ALA A 54 -12.45 -0.77 -6.27
N GLU A 55 -11.94 -0.89 -7.50
CA GLU A 55 -12.49 -1.76 -8.54
C GLU A 55 -12.32 -3.23 -8.17
N GLU A 56 -11.11 -3.64 -7.75
CA GLU A 56 -10.82 -5.03 -7.37
C GLU A 56 -11.68 -5.51 -6.18
N LEU A 57 -11.98 -4.61 -5.24
CA LEU A 57 -12.80 -4.93 -4.06
C LEU A 57 -14.28 -4.56 -4.23
N GLU A 58 -14.69 -4.14 -5.43
CA GLU A 58 -16.06 -3.70 -5.77
C GLU A 58 -16.64 -2.74 -4.71
N LEU A 59 -15.82 -1.78 -4.26
CA LEU A 59 -16.19 -0.92 -3.14
C LEU A 59 -17.32 0.03 -3.55
N PRO A 60 -18.43 0.10 -2.78
CA PRO A 60 -19.46 1.09 -3.03
C PRO A 60 -18.91 2.51 -2.80
N PRO A 61 -19.50 3.55 -3.42
CA PRO A 61 -18.99 4.92 -3.35
C PRO A 61 -18.70 5.44 -1.93
N VAL A 62 -19.51 5.01 -0.95
CA VAL A 62 -19.36 5.38 0.46
C VAL A 62 -18.12 4.78 1.16
N LYS A 63 -17.49 3.75 0.57
CA LYS A 63 -16.32 3.05 1.11
C LYS A 63 -15.01 3.33 0.36
N ILE A 64 -15.01 4.21 -0.64
CA ILE A 64 -13.80 4.62 -1.39
C ILE A 64 -12.70 5.19 -0.47
N HIS A 65 -13.07 5.75 0.69
CA HIS A 65 -12.07 6.20 1.68
C HIS A 65 -11.14 5.06 2.15
N CYS A 66 -11.57 3.80 2.08
CA CYS A 66 -10.75 2.63 2.42
C CYS A 66 -9.63 2.39 1.40
N SER A 67 -9.89 2.62 0.11
CA SER A 67 -8.88 2.49 -0.94
C SER A 67 -7.93 3.69 -0.96
N ILE A 68 -8.42 4.91 -0.71
CA ILE A 68 -7.57 6.10 -0.54
C ILE A 68 -6.60 5.91 0.62
N LEU A 69 -7.09 5.42 1.77
CA LEU A 69 -6.26 5.17 2.94
C LEU A 69 -5.17 4.12 2.69
N ALA A 70 -5.44 3.14 1.81
CA ALA A 70 -4.45 2.16 1.41
C ALA A 70 -3.40 2.77 0.46
N GLU A 71 -3.81 3.56 -0.54
CA GLU A 71 -2.90 4.29 -1.43
C GLU A 71 -1.97 5.24 -0.66
N ASP A 72 -2.53 6.06 0.24
CA ASP A 72 -1.75 7.00 1.05
C ASP A 72 -0.71 6.28 1.92
N ALA A 73 -1.04 5.10 2.43
CA ALA A 73 -0.12 4.31 3.22
C ALA A 73 1.03 3.72 2.39
N ILE A 74 0.81 3.36 1.13
CA ILE A 74 1.89 2.96 0.20
C ILE A 74 2.82 4.14 -0.04
N LYS A 75 2.26 5.30 -0.41
CA LYS A 75 3.05 6.51 -0.68
C LYS A 75 3.86 6.93 0.53
N ALA A 76 3.28 6.87 1.72
CA ALA A 76 3.98 7.16 2.97
C ALA A 76 5.14 6.18 3.24
N ALA A 77 4.93 4.88 3.02
CA ALA A 77 5.98 3.87 3.20
C ALA A 77 7.13 4.03 2.20
N VAL A 78 6.80 4.33 0.93
CA VAL A 78 7.78 4.62 -0.12
C VAL A 78 8.57 5.90 0.20
N ALA A 79 7.89 6.98 0.61
CA ALA A 79 8.54 8.23 0.97
C ALA A 79 9.47 8.07 2.18
N ASP A 80 9.07 7.30 3.20
CA ASP A 80 9.91 6.98 4.35
C ASP A 80 11.17 6.18 3.94
N TYR A 81 11.03 5.23 3.02
CA TYR A 81 12.16 4.49 2.46
C TYR A 81 13.14 5.40 1.73
N LYS A 82 12.65 6.24 0.80
CA LYS A 82 13.48 7.19 0.03
C LYS A 82 14.22 8.15 0.97
N LYS A 83 13.53 8.73 1.96
CA LYS A 83 14.13 9.64 2.94
C LYS A 83 15.24 9.00 3.78
N LYS A 84 15.14 7.71 4.09
CA LYS A 84 16.18 6.96 4.84
C LYS A 84 17.41 6.62 4.01
N HIS A 85 17.29 6.65 2.68
CA HIS A 85 18.36 6.31 1.73
C HIS A 85 18.90 7.55 0.98
N GLU A 86 18.44 8.75 1.29
CA GLU A 86 18.95 10.03 0.76
C GLU A 86 20.25 10.51 1.45
N HIS A 87 21.09 9.60 1.94
CA HIS A 87 22.38 9.93 2.59
C HIS A 87 23.54 9.08 2.05
#